data_AF-A0A2V6KEX7-F1
#
_entry.id   AF-A0A2V6KEX7-F1
#
_cell.length_a   1.000
_cell.length_b   1.000
_cell.length_c   1.000
_cell.angle_alpha   90.00
_cell.angle_beta   90.00
_cell.angle_gamma   90.00
#
_symmetry.space_group_name_H-M   'P 1'
#
loop_
_entity.id
_entity.type
_entity.pdbx_description
1 polymer ?
#
loop_
_entity_poly.entity_id
_entity_poly.type
_entity_poly.pdbx_seq_one_letter_code
_entity_poly.pdbx_strand_id
1 'polypeptide(L)'
;MTLMNLTAGKWVSRAIAVAAELGIADLLKDGNKTAAQVARSTSASEDGVYRLLRGLGSVGLFAETGDRRFRLTPLGKLLRSDSPQALGAYAQFVGHESTWRPWGKLDHSVRTGEPAFDHVFGMRIFEYFAKMSEAAAVFDAAMTSISTWESKAVVAAYDFSGTRTLVDVAGGHGLMIITILKANRKMRGVLFDLPHVTAGATRLLRSGGVANRCQIVSGDFFTSVPEGGDAYIMKHIIHDWDDERAIQILRNCHSAMQRGGKVLIVDAVIPSGNAAHFGKLLDLEMLALTPRGRERTRAEFRDLLQRSGFKFRRVIPTETHLSLVEGVKV
;
A
#
# COMPACT_ATOMS: atom_id res chain seq x y z
N MET A 1 29.48 11.77 -6.41
CA MET A 1 28.50 11.17 -7.36
C MET A 1 27.28 10.58 -6.64
N THR A 2 27.43 9.69 -5.65
CA THR A 2 26.28 9.05 -4.95
C THR A 2 25.26 10.04 -4.38
N LEU A 3 25.69 11.04 -3.61
CA LEU A 3 24.80 12.05 -3.05
C LEU A 3 24.00 12.79 -4.14
N MET A 4 24.67 13.19 -5.22
CA MET A 4 24.03 13.86 -6.36
C MET A 4 22.93 12.98 -6.98
N ASN A 5 23.19 11.69 -7.17
CA ASN A 5 22.21 10.75 -7.73
C ASN A 5 21.01 10.56 -6.80
N LEU A 6 21.24 10.49 -5.48
CA LEU A 6 20.16 10.40 -4.49
C LEU A 6 19.31 11.68 -4.48
N THR A 7 19.94 12.86 -4.48
CA THR A 7 19.24 14.16 -4.58
C THR A 7 18.45 14.28 -5.87
N ALA A 8 18.99 13.77 -6.98
CA ALA A 8 18.34 13.73 -8.28
C ALA A 8 17.26 12.64 -8.41
N GLY A 9 17.03 11.81 -7.39
CA GLY A 9 16.06 10.70 -7.40
C GLY A 9 14.63 11.14 -7.78
N LYS A 10 14.28 12.40 -7.50
CA LYS A 10 13.02 13.02 -7.93
C LYS A 10 12.80 12.96 -9.45
N TRP A 11 13.86 13.08 -10.26
CA TRP A 11 13.77 13.01 -11.72
C TRP A 11 13.35 11.62 -12.18
N VAL A 12 13.93 10.58 -11.56
CA VAL A 12 13.57 9.19 -11.84
C VAL A 12 12.12 8.94 -11.41
N SER A 13 11.76 9.31 -10.18
CA SER A 13 10.41 9.09 -9.65
C SER A 13 9.31 9.71 -10.53
N ARG A 14 9.43 11.01 -10.87
CA ARG A 14 8.43 11.68 -11.72
C ARG A 14 8.43 11.15 -13.16
N ALA A 15 9.60 10.79 -13.70
CA ALA A 15 9.66 10.17 -15.03
C ALA A 15 8.91 8.82 -15.07
N ILE A 16 9.07 7.98 -14.05
CA ILE A 16 8.33 6.72 -13.92
C ILE A 16 6.82 6.99 -13.85
N ALA A 17 6.39 7.97 -13.04
CA ALA A 17 4.99 8.36 -12.94
C ALA A 17 4.42 8.79 -14.30
N VAL A 18 5.12 9.67 -15.04
CA VAL A 18 4.69 10.10 -16.38
C VAL A 18 4.61 8.93 -17.36
N ALA A 19 5.57 7.99 -17.33
CA ALA A 19 5.51 6.80 -18.19
C ALA A 19 4.31 5.90 -17.86
N ALA A 20 3.90 5.83 -16.60
CA ALA A 20 2.72 5.11 -16.15
C ALA A 20 1.42 5.86 -16.50
N GLU A 21 1.36 7.18 -16.33
CA GLU A 21 0.24 8.06 -16.73
C GLU A 21 -0.05 7.93 -18.24
N LEU A 22 1.00 7.93 -19.06
CA LEU A 22 0.90 7.81 -20.51
C LEU A 22 0.70 6.36 -21.00
N GLY A 23 0.66 5.36 -20.12
CA GLY A 23 0.45 3.96 -20.50
C GLY A 23 1.57 3.39 -21.40
N ILE A 24 2.79 3.93 -21.32
CA ILE A 24 3.89 3.59 -22.25
C ILE A 24 4.25 2.11 -22.17
N ALA A 25 4.21 1.52 -20.97
CA ALA A 25 4.52 0.11 -20.78
C ALA A 25 3.52 -0.80 -21.53
N ASP A 26 2.23 -0.45 -21.50
CA ASP A 26 1.21 -1.23 -22.19
C ASP A 26 1.34 -1.10 -23.72
N LEU A 27 1.74 0.08 -24.22
CA LEU A 27 2.04 0.25 -25.63
C LEU A 27 3.21 -0.62 -26.09
N LEU A 28 4.21 -0.83 -25.24
CA LEU A 28 5.40 -1.63 -25.57
C LEU A 28 5.23 -3.13 -25.28
N LYS A 29 4.04 -3.60 -24.90
CA LYS A 29 3.82 -4.99 -24.46
C LYS A 29 4.02 -6.03 -25.56
N ASP A 30 3.66 -5.68 -26.80
CA ASP A 30 3.64 -6.58 -27.97
C ASP A 30 4.87 -6.40 -28.89
N GLY A 31 5.87 -5.60 -28.48
CA GLY A 31 7.12 -5.46 -29.22
C GLY A 31 7.70 -4.05 -29.19
N ASN A 32 8.82 -3.88 -29.92
CA ASN A 32 9.60 -2.65 -29.89
C ASN A 32 8.90 -1.53 -30.68
N LYS A 33 8.82 -0.32 -30.12
CA LYS A 33 8.27 0.86 -30.81
C LYS A 33 9.27 2.00 -30.85
N THR A 34 9.19 2.82 -31.89
CA THR A 34 9.89 4.12 -31.96
C THR A 34 9.21 5.13 -31.04
N ALA A 35 9.93 6.18 -30.65
CA ALA A 35 9.35 7.31 -29.93
C ALA A 35 8.18 7.94 -30.69
N ALA A 36 8.27 8.06 -32.03
CA ALA A 36 7.21 8.56 -32.90
C ALA A 36 5.91 7.73 -32.79
N GLN A 37 6.03 6.40 -32.74
CA GLN A 37 4.88 5.51 -32.60
C GLN A 37 4.21 5.65 -31.23
N VAL A 38 5.01 5.73 -30.16
CA VAL A 38 4.49 5.93 -28.80
C VAL A 38 3.83 7.31 -28.68
N ALA A 39 4.51 8.36 -29.15
CA ALA A 39 4.02 9.74 -29.12
C ALA A 39 2.66 9.92 -29.81
N ARG A 40 2.44 9.27 -30.97
CA ARG A 40 1.14 9.26 -31.66
C ARG A 40 0.03 8.60 -30.83
N SER A 41 0.34 7.52 -30.11
CA SER A 41 -0.65 6.82 -29.28
C SER A 41 -0.97 7.55 -27.98
N THR A 42 -0.08 8.42 -27.50
CA THR A 42 -0.24 9.14 -26.23
C THR A 42 -0.49 10.64 -26.40
N SER A 43 -0.70 11.12 -27.62
CA SER A 43 -0.82 12.55 -27.95
C SER A 43 0.32 13.41 -27.36
N ALA A 44 1.54 12.88 -27.37
CA ALA A 44 2.72 13.52 -26.78
C ALA A 44 3.73 13.99 -27.84
N SER A 45 4.72 14.79 -27.42
CA SER A 45 5.85 15.16 -28.26
C SER A 45 6.78 13.97 -28.49
N GLU A 46 7.17 13.72 -29.74
CA GLU A 46 8.16 12.70 -30.08
C GLU A 46 9.50 12.92 -29.36
N ASP A 47 10.01 14.17 -29.33
CA ASP A 47 11.25 14.49 -28.60
C ASP A 47 11.09 14.22 -27.09
N GLY A 48 9.95 14.62 -26.53
CA GLY A 48 9.64 14.40 -25.12
C GLY A 48 9.62 12.92 -24.75
N VAL A 49 8.93 12.10 -25.55
CA VAL A 49 8.86 10.65 -25.38
C VAL A 49 10.23 10.01 -25.54
N TYR A 50 11.02 10.40 -26.54
CA TYR A 50 12.37 9.89 -26.74
C TYR A 50 13.27 10.17 -25.52
N ARG A 51 13.26 11.41 -25.01
CA ARG A 51 14.05 11.80 -23.84
C ARG A 51 13.60 11.08 -22.58
N LEU A 52 12.29 10.90 -22.39
CA LEU A 52 11.72 10.14 -21.29
C LEU A 52 12.18 8.67 -21.32
N LEU A 53 12.02 8.00 -22.46
CA LEU A 53 12.41 6.61 -22.65
C LEU A 53 13.92 6.40 -22.51
N ARG A 54 14.74 7.32 -23.06
CA ARG A 54 16.20 7.29 -22.91
C ARG A 54 16.61 7.48 -21.44
N GLY A 55 16.00 8.42 -20.74
CA GLY A 55 16.23 8.66 -19.31
C GLY A 55 15.87 7.43 -18.47
N LEU A 56 14.68 6.87 -18.66
CA LEU A 56 14.23 5.67 -17.95
C LEU A 56 14.95 4.40 -18.39
N GLY A 57 15.56 4.41 -19.58
CA GLY A 57 16.47 3.37 -20.03
C GLY A 57 17.76 3.32 -19.19
N SER A 58 18.26 4.46 -18.73
CA SER A 58 19.46 4.53 -17.88
C SER A 58 19.29 3.89 -16.49
N VAL A 59 18.04 3.79 -16.01
CA VAL A 59 17.68 3.10 -14.76
C VAL A 59 17.05 1.71 -15.02
N GLY A 60 17.14 1.23 -16.27
CA GLY A 60 16.80 -0.14 -16.63
C GLY A 60 15.30 -0.44 -16.79
N LEU A 61 14.41 0.56 -16.90
CA LEU A 61 12.99 0.31 -17.15
C LEU A 61 12.70 0.02 -18.63
N PHE A 62 13.43 0.67 -19.53
CA PHE A 62 13.36 0.44 -20.97
C PHE A 62 14.75 0.11 -21.52
N ALA A 63 14.78 -0.46 -22.72
CA ALA A 63 16.03 -0.64 -23.44
C ALA A 63 15.87 -0.06 -24.84
N GLU A 64 16.77 0.86 -25.20
CA GLU A 64 16.93 1.30 -26.58
C GLU A 64 17.60 0.17 -27.37
N THR A 65 16.99 -0.18 -28.50
CA THR A 65 17.49 -1.13 -29.49
C THR A 65 17.91 -0.36 -30.75
N GLY A 66 18.36 -1.07 -31.80
CA GLY A 66 18.63 -0.45 -33.10
C GLY A 66 17.49 0.45 -33.60
N ASP A 67 17.85 1.46 -34.38
CA ASP A 67 16.94 2.41 -35.02
C ASP A 67 16.08 3.26 -34.06
N ARG A 68 16.62 3.62 -32.88
CA ARG A 68 15.92 4.41 -31.84
C ARG A 68 14.56 3.81 -31.43
N ARG A 69 14.48 2.48 -31.44
CA ARG A 69 13.33 1.73 -30.96
C ARG A 69 13.54 1.36 -29.50
N PHE A 70 12.45 1.28 -28.74
CA PHE A 70 12.48 0.94 -27.33
C PHE A 70 11.69 -0.33 -27.08
N ARG A 71 12.14 -1.11 -26.11
CA ARG A 71 11.43 -2.28 -25.59
C ARG A 71 11.36 -2.23 -24.07
N LEU A 72 10.40 -2.96 -23.51
CA LEU A 72 10.34 -3.20 -22.07
C LEU A 72 11.48 -4.12 -21.60
N THR A 73 12.02 -3.82 -20.43
CA THR A 73 12.88 -4.73 -19.65
C THR A 73 12.01 -5.53 -18.66
N PRO A 74 12.57 -6.53 -17.95
CA PRO A 74 11.86 -7.18 -16.85
C PRO A 74 11.36 -6.19 -15.78
N LEU A 75 12.13 -5.14 -15.46
CA LEU A 75 11.73 -4.11 -14.50
C LEU A 75 10.58 -3.25 -15.04
N GLY A 76 10.66 -2.80 -16.29
CA GLY A 76 9.59 -2.00 -16.90
C GLY A 76 8.25 -2.74 -17.03
N LYS A 77 8.26 -4.09 -17.12
CA LYS A 77 7.02 -4.88 -17.14
C LYS A 77 6.19 -4.70 -15.87
N LEU A 78 6.79 -4.28 -14.75
CA LEU A 78 6.06 -3.96 -13.53
C LEU A 78 5.16 -2.73 -13.69
N LEU A 79 5.36 -1.88 -14.71
CA LEU A 79 4.47 -0.75 -14.98
C LEU A 79 3.23 -1.11 -15.81
N ARG A 80 3.15 -2.34 -16.35
CA ARG A 80 2.01 -2.75 -17.17
C ARG A 80 0.74 -2.88 -16.34
N SER A 81 -0.39 -2.44 -16.89
CA SER A 81 -1.70 -2.54 -16.23
C SER A 81 -2.21 -3.98 -16.09
N ASP A 82 -1.77 -4.88 -16.97
CA ASP A 82 -2.13 -6.31 -16.95
C ASP A 82 -1.17 -7.19 -16.14
N SER A 83 -0.15 -6.61 -15.51
CA SER A 83 0.81 -7.36 -14.70
C SER A 83 0.18 -7.83 -13.37
N PRO A 84 0.34 -9.10 -12.98
CA PRO A 84 -0.05 -9.57 -11.63
C PRO A 84 0.73 -8.92 -10.48
N GLN A 85 1.75 -8.13 -10.80
CA GLN A 85 2.60 -7.33 -9.90
C GLN A 85 2.65 -5.88 -10.39
N ALA A 86 1.58 -5.41 -11.05
CA ALA A 86 1.51 -4.05 -11.58
C ALA A 86 1.76 -3.04 -10.45
N LEU A 87 2.77 -2.18 -10.65
CA LEU A 87 3.11 -1.01 -9.84
C LEU A 87 2.83 0.30 -10.61
N GLY A 88 2.20 0.22 -11.79
CA GLY A 88 1.85 1.39 -12.60
C GLY A 88 0.96 2.38 -11.85
N ALA A 89 -0.09 1.89 -11.18
CA ALA A 89 -0.97 2.75 -10.38
C ALA A 89 -0.24 3.35 -9.16
N TYR A 90 0.66 2.59 -8.51
CA TYR A 90 1.50 3.14 -7.45
C TYR A 90 2.43 4.25 -7.96
N ALA A 91 3.06 4.05 -9.11
CA ALA A 91 3.88 5.08 -9.75
C ALA A 91 3.09 6.35 -10.08
N GLN A 92 1.86 6.20 -10.59
CA GLN A 92 0.95 7.32 -10.82
C GLN A 92 0.65 8.06 -9.52
N PHE A 93 0.31 7.35 -8.44
CA PHE A 93 0.04 7.96 -7.13
C PHE A 93 1.25 8.71 -6.56
N VAL A 94 2.45 8.14 -6.63
CA VAL A 94 3.69 8.80 -6.18
C VAL A 94 3.97 10.08 -6.97
N GLY A 95 3.57 10.14 -8.24
CA GLY A 95 3.70 11.33 -9.07
C GLY A 95 2.52 12.30 -9.00
N HIS A 96 1.38 11.90 -8.45
CA HIS A 96 0.15 12.67 -8.43
C HIS A 96 0.32 13.95 -7.58
N GLU A 97 -0.41 15.02 -7.90
CA GLU A 97 -0.23 16.29 -7.19
C GLU A 97 -0.51 16.19 -5.68
N SER A 98 -1.42 15.29 -5.30
CA SER A 98 -1.78 15.03 -3.90
C SER A 98 -0.64 14.45 -3.07
N THR A 99 0.40 13.88 -3.68
CA THR A 99 1.60 13.37 -2.98
C THR A 99 2.81 14.24 -3.28
N TRP A 100 2.98 14.64 -4.54
CA TRP A 100 4.14 15.40 -4.98
C TRP A 100 4.25 16.79 -4.34
N ARG A 101 3.13 17.51 -4.22
CA ARG A 101 3.14 18.86 -3.63
C ARG A 101 3.45 18.84 -2.12
N PRO A 102 2.83 17.95 -1.31
CA PRO A 102 3.22 17.77 0.10
C PRO A 102 4.69 17.41 0.29
N TRP A 103 5.24 16.50 -0.53
CA TRP A 103 6.67 16.18 -0.48
C TRP A 103 7.58 17.37 -0.79
N GLY A 104 7.15 18.26 -1.69
CA GLY A 104 7.81 19.53 -1.95
C GLY A 104 7.79 20.51 -0.76
N LYS A 105 7.00 20.22 0.28
CA LYS A 105 6.85 20.97 1.53
C LYS A 105 7.17 20.12 2.77
N LEU A 106 7.96 19.05 2.62
CA LEU A 106 8.39 18.22 3.74
C LEU A 106 9.09 19.03 4.86
N ASP A 107 9.73 20.16 4.52
CA ASP A 107 10.33 21.07 5.49
C ASP A 107 9.31 21.64 6.49
N HIS A 108 8.05 21.81 6.08
CA HIS A 108 6.95 22.16 6.99
C HIS A 108 6.81 21.09 8.07
N SER A 109 6.59 19.84 7.68
CA SER A 109 6.39 18.74 8.62
C SER A 109 7.57 18.49 9.53
N VAL A 110 8.79 18.63 9.03
CA VAL A 110 10.00 18.51 9.86
C VAL A 110 10.08 19.63 10.91
N ARG A 111 9.62 20.84 10.59
CA ARG A 111 9.66 21.99 11.51
C ARG A 111 8.53 21.97 12.54
N THR A 112 7.35 21.51 12.15
CA THR A 112 6.12 21.64 12.96
C THR A 112 5.65 20.34 13.58
N GLY A 113 6.04 19.19 13.02
CA GLY A 113 5.43 17.90 13.30
C GLY A 113 4.06 17.69 12.66
N GLU A 114 3.56 18.67 11.90
CA GLU A 114 2.22 18.63 11.27
C GLU A 114 2.30 18.22 9.79
N PRO A 115 1.26 17.62 9.20
CA PRO A 115 1.31 17.13 7.83
C PRO A 115 1.47 18.26 6.80
N ALA A 116 2.43 18.11 5.90
CA ALA A 116 2.62 19.01 4.77
C ALA A 116 1.40 18.97 3.83
N PHE A 117 0.68 17.85 3.80
CA PHE A 117 -0.57 17.71 3.07
C PHE A 117 -1.61 18.74 3.53
N ASP A 118 -1.88 18.81 4.84
CA ASP A 118 -2.84 19.74 5.43
C ASP A 118 -2.42 21.20 5.15
N HIS A 119 -1.12 21.49 5.22
CA HIS A 119 -0.58 22.80 4.86
C HIS A 119 -0.81 23.16 3.38
N VAL A 120 -0.66 22.21 2.46
CA VAL A 120 -0.76 22.43 1.01
C VAL A 120 -2.21 22.51 0.53
N PHE A 121 -3.11 21.70 1.10
CA PHE A 121 -4.49 21.53 0.64
C PHE A 121 -5.55 22.12 1.58
N GLY A 122 -5.16 22.56 2.78
CA GLY A 122 -6.06 23.16 3.76
C GLY A 122 -7.09 22.20 4.37
N MET A 123 -6.90 20.89 4.22
CA MET A 123 -7.75 19.83 4.76
C MET A 123 -6.98 18.52 4.84
N ARG A 124 -7.51 17.55 5.59
CA ARG A 124 -6.87 16.25 5.79
C ARG A 124 -6.94 15.38 4.53
N ILE A 125 -5.98 14.47 4.36
CA ILE A 125 -5.88 13.61 3.17
C ILE A 125 -7.15 12.82 2.84
N PHE A 126 -7.78 12.19 3.83
CA PHE A 126 -9.00 11.43 3.59
C PHE A 126 -10.22 12.32 3.34
N GLU A 127 -10.26 13.54 3.92
CA GLU A 127 -11.29 14.53 3.59
C GLU A 127 -11.11 15.05 2.15
N TYR A 128 -9.87 15.19 1.70
CA TYR A 128 -9.54 15.55 0.33
C TYR A 128 -9.99 14.46 -0.65
N PHE A 129 -9.69 13.19 -0.41
CA PHE A 129 -10.15 12.08 -1.25
C PHE A 129 -11.68 11.97 -1.28
N ALA A 130 -12.36 12.19 -0.16
CA ALA A 130 -13.82 12.23 -0.13
C ALA A 130 -14.43 13.32 -1.03
N LYS A 131 -13.69 14.41 -1.29
CA LYS A 131 -14.13 15.54 -2.14
C LYS A 131 -13.64 15.44 -3.59
N MET A 132 -12.49 14.80 -3.82
CA MET A 132 -11.80 14.77 -5.11
C MET A 132 -11.83 13.35 -5.67
N SER A 133 -12.86 13.04 -6.46
CA SER A 133 -13.11 11.69 -6.98
C SER A 133 -11.96 11.14 -7.84
N GLU A 134 -11.30 11.99 -8.64
CA GLU A 134 -10.12 11.60 -9.42
C GLU A 134 -8.95 11.20 -8.51
N ALA A 135 -8.63 12.00 -7.50
CA ALA A 135 -7.55 11.71 -6.57
C ALA A 135 -7.84 10.45 -5.74
N ALA A 136 -9.10 10.26 -5.32
CA ALA A 136 -9.53 9.03 -4.65
C ALA A 136 -9.34 7.80 -5.55
N ALA A 137 -9.72 7.89 -6.83
CA ALA A 137 -9.54 6.78 -7.76
C ALA A 137 -8.07 6.43 -7.98
N VAL A 138 -7.17 7.43 -8.06
CA VAL A 138 -5.72 7.21 -8.15
C VAL A 138 -5.18 6.53 -6.88
N PHE A 139 -5.59 7.00 -5.70
CA PHE A 139 -5.21 6.40 -4.41
C PHE A 139 -5.69 4.94 -4.31
N ASP A 140 -6.97 4.68 -4.58
CA ASP A 140 -7.57 3.34 -4.50
C ASP A 140 -6.88 2.36 -5.47
N ALA A 141 -6.57 2.82 -6.69
CA ALA A 141 -5.84 2.03 -7.67
C ALA A 141 -4.41 1.69 -7.19
N ALA A 142 -3.71 2.65 -6.59
CA ALA A 142 -2.38 2.44 -6.02
C ALA A 142 -2.41 1.44 -4.87
N MET A 143 -3.34 1.58 -3.92
CA MET A 143 -3.49 0.65 -2.80
C MET A 143 -3.81 -0.77 -3.28
N THR A 144 -4.65 -0.90 -4.30
CA THR A 144 -4.96 -2.19 -4.93
C THR A 144 -3.72 -2.81 -5.60
N SER A 145 -2.97 -2.00 -6.34
CA SER A 145 -1.74 -2.38 -7.04
C SER A 145 -0.69 -2.96 -6.09
N ILE A 146 -0.36 -2.26 -5.00
CA ILE A 146 0.62 -2.72 -4.01
C ILE A 146 0.11 -3.94 -3.24
N SER A 147 -1.16 -3.93 -2.83
CA SER A 147 -1.77 -4.99 -2.01
C SER A 147 -1.75 -6.36 -2.71
N THR A 148 -1.69 -6.41 -4.05
CA THR A 148 -1.64 -7.67 -4.81
C THR A 148 -0.39 -8.48 -4.51
N TRP A 149 0.76 -7.81 -4.34
CA TRP A 149 2.02 -8.47 -4.01
C TRP A 149 2.14 -8.72 -2.50
N GLU A 150 1.79 -7.73 -1.69
CA GLU A 150 1.84 -7.83 -0.22
C GLU A 150 0.96 -8.98 0.31
N SER A 151 -0.27 -9.11 -0.19
CA SER A 151 -1.20 -10.14 0.29
C SER A 151 -0.65 -11.56 0.02
N LYS A 152 0.04 -11.76 -1.11
CA LYS A 152 0.69 -13.04 -1.43
C LYS A 152 1.88 -13.32 -0.51
N ALA A 153 2.71 -12.30 -0.27
CA ALA A 153 3.86 -12.43 0.61
C ALA A 153 3.44 -12.74 2.06
N VAL A 154 2.34 -12.13 2.52
CA VAL A 154 1.77 -12.43 3.84
C VAL A 154 1.25 -13.86 3.92
N VAL A 155 0.50 -14.33 2.92
CA VAL A 155 0.01 -15.71 2.88
C VAL A 155 1.17 -16.72 2.84
N ALA A 156 2.27 -16.38 2.16
CA ALA A 156 3.46 -17.23 2.14
C ALA A 156 4.22 -17.26 3.48
N ALA A 157 4.22 -16.14 4.21
CA ALA A 157 5.00 -15.99 5.44
C ALA A 157 4.29 -16.49 6.71
N TYR A 158 2.96 -16.55 6.72
CA TYR A 158 2.18 -16.85 7.92
C TYR A 158 1.36 -18.13 7.79
N ASP A 159 1.49 -19.02 8.79
CA ASP A 159 0.66 -20.19 8.90
C ASP A 159 -0.71 -19.85 9.53
N PHE A 160 -1.72 -19.84 8.67
CA PHE A 160 -3.12 -19.64 9.04
C PHE A 160 -3.82 -20.94 9.50
N SER A 161 -3.10 -22.06 9.61
CA SER A 161 -3.66 -23.30 10.12
C SER A 161 -4.23 -23.09 11.53
N GLY A 162 -5.41 -23.68 11.77
CA GLY A 162 -6.13 -23.54 13.04
C GLY A 162 -7.02 -22.30 13.16
N THR A 163 -6.87 -21.28 12.31
CA THR A 163 -7.82 -20.15 12.23
C THR A 163 -9.06 -20.57 11.46
N ARG A 164 -10.25 -20.56 12.09
CA ARG A 164 -11.52 -20.89 11.43
C ARG A 164 -12.21 -19.64 10.90
N THR A 165 -12.20 -18.55 11.68
CA THR A 165 -12.77 -17.25 11.32
C THR A 165 -11.73 -16.15 11.41
N LEU A 166 -11.43 -15.52 10.27
CA LEU A 166 -10.54 -14.35 10.18
C LEU A 166 -11.37 -13.08 9.97
N VAL A 167 -11.11 -12.04 10.76
CA VAL A 167 -11.68 -10.70 10.56
C VAL A 167 -10.60 -9.79 9.97
N ASP A 168 -10.84 -9.25 8.78
CA ASP A 168 -9.98 -8.25 8.13
C ASP A 168 -10.54 -6.86 8.45
N VAL A 169 -9.90 -6.18 9.42
CA VAL A 169 -10.34 -4.91 9.99
C VAL A 169 -9.77 -3.76 9.17
N ALA A 170 -10.66 -2.91 8.65
CA ALA A 170 -10.35 -1.92 7.62
C ALA A 170 -9.69 -2.57 6.40
N GLY A 171 -10.25 -3.70 5.95
CA GLY A 171 -9.68 -4.52 4.87
C GLY A 171 -9.86 -3.94 3.45
N GLY A 172 -10.40 -2.72 3.35
CA GLY A 172 -10.67 -2.01 2.12
C GLY A 172 -11.60 -2.80 1.20
N HIS A 173 -11.17 -2.94 -0.05
CA HIS A 173 -11.87 -3.73 -1.07
C HIS A 173 -11.70 -5.26 -0.91
N GLY A 174 -10.98 -5.72 0.12
CA GLY A 174 -10.93 -7.12 0.54
C GLY A 174 -9.89 -7.99 -0.18
N LEU A 175 -8.91 -7.41 -0.88
CA LEU A 175 -7.90 -8.19 -1.61
C LEU A 175 -7.09 -9.11 -0.68
N MET A 176 -6.78 -8.64 0.53
CA MET A 176 -6.08 -9.40 1.55
C MET A 176 -6.89 -10.62 1.99
N ILE A 177 -8.11 -10.41 2.50
CA ILE A 177 -8.98 -11.53 2.91
C ILE A 177 -9.30 -12.49 1.75
N ILE A 178 -9.49 -12.00 0.52
CA ILE A 178 -9.68 -12.85 -0.66
C ILE A 178 -8.47 -13.79 -0.85
N THR A 179 -7.26 -13.24 -0.75
CA THR A 179 -6.02 -14.00 -0.97
C THR A 179 -5.83 -15.06 0.11
N ILE A 180 -6.05 -14.72 1.38
CA ILE A 180 -5.98 -15.66 2.50
C ILE A 180 -7.03 -16.77 2.37
N LEU A 181 -8.29 -16.43 2.07
CA LEU A 181 -9.37 -17.41 1.96
C LEU A 181 -9.20 -18.35 0.76
N LYS A 182 -8.52 -17.92 -0.32
CA LYS A 182 -8.16 -18.80 -1.44
C LYS A 182 -7.14 -19.85 -1.04
N ALA A 183 -6.14 -19.47 -0.23
CA ALA A 183 -5.14 -20.39 0.29
C ALA A 183 -5.70 -21.31 1.40
N ASN A 184 -6.71 -20.85 2.14
CA ASN A 184 -7.30 -21.55 3.29
C ASN A 184 -8.77 -21.94 3.02
N ARG A 185 -8.97 -23.09 2.36
CA ARG A 185 -10.29 -23.51 1.84
C ARG A 185 -11.39 -23.72 2.88
N LYS A 186 -11.02 -24.04 4.13
CA LYS A 186 -11.96 -24.28 5.24
C LYS A 186 -12.23 -23.03 6.09
N MET A 187 -11.45 -21.96 5.90
CA MET A 187 -11.58 -20.73 6.66
C MET A 187 -12.81 -19.92 6.19
N ARG A 188 -13.45 -19.22 7.12
CA ARG A 188 -14.45 -18.17 6.87
C ARG A 188 -13.82 -16.80 7.16
N GLY A 189 -14.32 -15.79 6.47
CA GLY A 189 -13.84 -14.41 6.60
C GLY A 189 -14.94 -13.44 6.98
N VAL A 190 -14.56 -12.36 7.64
CA VAL A 190 -15.36 -11.15 7.78
C VAL A 190 -14.51 -9.99 7.27
N LEU A 191 -14.95 -9.35 6.19
CA LEU A 191 -14.39 -8.10 5.71
C LEU A 191 -15.11 -6.95 6.42
N PHE A 192 -14.37 -6.14 7.16
CA PHE A 192 -14.89 -5.02 7.92
C PHE A 192 -14.28 -3.70 7.46
N ASP A 193 -15.11 -2.73 7.10
CA ASP A 193 -14.66 -1.38 6.72
C ASP A 193 -15.80 -0.35 6.86
N LEU A 194 -15.54 0.91 6.51
CA LEU A 194 -16.55 1.96 6.45
C LEU A 194 -17.60 1.64 5.36
N PRO A 195 -18.86 2.09 5.53
CA PRO A 195 -19.95 1.78 4.59
C PRO A 195 -19.68 2.13 3.12
N HIS A 196 -18.99 3.24 2.86
CA HIS A 196 -18.69 3.68 1.50
C HIS A 196 -17.58 2.84 0.83
N VAL A 197 -16.68 2.24 1.62
CA VAL A 197 -15.60 1.38 1.13
C VAL A 197 -16.10 -0.03 0.82
N THR A 198 -16.91 -0.60 1.74
CA THR A 198 -17.43 -1.97 1.58
C THR A 198 -18.42 -2.10 0.41
N ALA A 199 -19.00 -1.01 -0.08
CA ALA A 199 -19.90 -0.99 -1.23
C ALA A 199 -19.27 -1.63 -2.49
N GLY A 200 -17.96 -1.47 -2.69
CA GLY A 200 -17.21 -2.05 -3.82
C GLY A 200 -16.79 -3.52 -3.61
N ALA A 201 -16.76 -4.00 -2.38
CA ALA A 201 -16.12 -5.27 -2.03
C ALA A 201 -16.87 -6.51 -2.54
N THR A 202 -18.21 -6.44 -2.67
CA THR A 202 -19.03 -7.59 -3.12
C THR A 202 -18.58 -8.13 -4.48
N ARG A 203 -18.26 -7.23 -5.42
CA ARG A 203 -17.82 -7.61 -6.77
C ARG A 203 -16.50 -8.37 -6.72
N LEU A 204 -15.55 -7.92 -5.91
CA LEU A 204 -14.22 -8.52 -5.77
C LEU A 204 -14.26 -9.85 -5.01
N LEU A 205 -15.10 -9.97 -3.99
CA LEU A 205 -15.31 -11.25 -3.29
C LEU A 205 -15.91 -12.32 -4.21
N ARG A 206 -16.81 -11.93 -5.12
CA ARG A 206 -17.39 -12.82 -6.15
C ARG A 206 -16.36 -13.22 -7.20
N SER A 207 -15.62 -12.26 -7.78
CA SER A 207 -14.56 -12.58 -8.74
C SER A 207 -13.41 -13.39 -8.10
N GLY A 208 -13.19 -13.20 -6.81
CA GLY A 208 -12.30 -14.00 -5.98
C GLY A 208 -12.81 -15.41 -5.67
N GLY A 209 -14.08 -15.73 -5.91
CA GLY A 209 -14.66 -17.04 -5.63
C GLY A 209 -14.75 -17.36 -4.13
N VAL A 210 -14.85 -16.33 -3.28
CA VAL A 210 -14.89 -16.47 -1.80
C VAL A 210 -16.14 -15.85 -1.16
N ALA A 211 -17.04 -15.27 -1.96
CA ALA A 211 -18.24 -14.59 -1.47
C ALA A 211 -19.15 -15.46 -0.58
N ASN A 212 -19.18 -16.79 -0.77
CA ASN A 212 -19.95 -17.71 0.07
C ASN A 212 -19.33 -17.99 1.45
N ARG A 213 -18.06 -17.59 1.66
CA ARG A 213 -17.32 -17.79 2.90
C ARG A 213 -16.86 -16.49 3.54
N CYS A 214 -17.15 -15.34 2.93
CA CYS A 214 -16.76 -14.04 3.44
C CYS A 214 -18.00 -13.17 3.66
N GLN A 215 -18.25 -12.80 4.91
CA GLN A 215 -19.27 -11.80 5.24
C GLN A 215 -18.67 -10.41 5.06
N ILE A 216 -19.48 -9.45 4.61
CA ILE A 216 -19.14 -8.03 4.62
C ILE A 216 -19.89 -7.40 5.78
N VAL A 217 -19.19 -6.67 6.64
CA VAL A 217 -19.76 -5.91 7.74
C VAL A 217 -19.25 -4.48 7.64
N SER A 218 -20.14 -3.51 7.74
CA SER A 218 -19.75 -2.10 7.74
C SER A 218 -19.77 -1.53 9.14
N GLY A 219 -18.81 -0.67 9.48
CA GLY A 219 -18.81 0.01 10.77
C GLY A 219 -17.55 0.84 10.99
N ASP A 220 -17.40 1.34 12.21
CA ASP A 220 -16.25 2.11 12.65
C ASP A 220 -15.49 1.34 13.75
N PHE A 221 -14.29 0.88 13.41
CA PHE A 221 -13.32 0.23 14.27
C PHE A 221 -12.94 1.02 15.53
N PHE A 222 -13.15 2.35 15.59
CA PHE A 222 -13.02 3.12 16.83
C PHE A 222 -14.17 2.89 17.81
N THR A 223 -15.33 2.48 17.30
CA THR A 223 -16.50 2.15 18.10
C THR A 223 -16.51 0.66 18.44
N SER A 224 -16.48 -0.21 17.43
CA SER A 224 -16.47 -1.65 17.61
C SER A 224 -16.00 -2.37 16.33
N VAL A 225 -15.64 -3.64 16.47
CA VAL A 225 -15.32 -4.53 15.34
C VAL A 225 -16.17 -5.81 15.47
N PRO A 226 -16.37 -6.58 14.38
CA PRO A 226 -17.18 -7.80 14.43
C PRO A 226 -16.68 -8.79 15.48
N GLU A 227 -17.58 -9.40 16.24
CA GLU A 227 -17.24 -10.31 17.34
C GLU A 227 -16.97 -11.76 16.88
N GLY A 228 -16.25 -12.51 17.70
CA GLY A 228 -16.13 -13.96 17.58
C GLY A 228 -15.08 -14.46 16.58
N GLY A 229 -14.20 -13.59 16.07
CA GLY A 229 -13.06 -14.00 15.24
C GLY A 229 -11.99 -14.75 16.05
N ASP A 230 -11.36 -15.75 15.42
CA ASP A 230 -10.17 -16.42 15.98
C ASP A 230 -8.91 -15.58 15.74
N ALA A 231 -8.90 -14.82 14.64
CA ALA A 231 -7.84 -13.90 14.30
C ALA A 231 -8.41 -12.60 13.72
N TYR A 232 -7.74 -11.49 14.00
CA TYR A 232 -8.03 -10.15 13.47
C TYR A 232 -6.78 -9.66 12.77
N ILE A 233 -6.90 -9.31 11.50
CA ILE A 233 -5.80 -8.82 10.68
C ILE A 233 -6.06 -7.38 10.27
N MET A 234 -4.99 -6.58 10.26
CA MET A 234 -5.00 -5.17 9.86
C MET A 234 -3.74 -4.92 9.02
N LYS A 235 -3.88 -4.42 7.80
CA LYS A 235 -2.76 -4.16 6.89
C LYS A 235 -2.75 -2.70 6.47
N HIS A 236 -1.65 -1.98 6.72
CA HIS A 236 -1.56 -0.54 6.49
C HIS A 236 -2.65 0.23 7.24
N ILE A 237 -2.82 -0.09 8.53
CA ILE A 237 -3.85 0.54 9.38
C ILE A 237 -3.23 1.16 10.61
N ILE A 238 -2.47 0.39 11.40
CA ILE A 238 -1.96 0.88 12.69
C ILE A 238 -0.97 2.03 12.48
N HIS A 239 -0.25 2.05 11.36
CA HIS A 239 0.64 3.14 10.99
C HIS A 239 -0.06 4.48 10.68
N ASP A 240 -1.36 4.52 10.40
CA ASP A 240 -2.08 5.78 10.12
C ASP A 240 -2.37 6.60 11.37
N TRP A 241 -2.14 6.02 12.55
CA TRP A 241 -2.64 6.54 13.81
C TRP A 241 -1.51 6.77 14.82
N ASP A 242 -1.72 7.75 15.70
CA ASP A 242 -0.92 7.89 16.92
C ASP A 242 -1.15 6.72 17.89
N ASP A 243 -0.36 6.66 18.96
CA ASP A 243 -0.36 5.52 19.87
C ASP A 243 -1.68 5.37 20.62
N GLU A 244 -2.31 6.47 21.02
CA GLU A 244 -3.62 6.46 21.70
C GLU A 244 -4.71 5.86 20.81
N ARG A 245 -4.77 6.28 19.55
CA ARG A 245 -5.77 5.79 18.58
C ARG A 245 -5.46 4.36 18.15
N ALA A 246 -4.19 4.00 17.93
CA ALA A 246 -3.78 2.63 17.67
C ALA A 246 -4.16 1.69 18.83
N ILE A 247 -3.94 2.11 20.08
CA ILE A 247 -4.30 1.33 21.26
C ILE A 247 -5.81 1.13 21.34
N GLN A 248 -6.61 2.16 21.05
CA GLN A 248 -8.07 2.07 21.03
C GLN A 248 -8.56 1.01 20.04
N ILE A 249 -8.05 1.03 18.80
CA ILE A 249 -8.38 0.04 17.77
C ILE A 249 -8.04 -1.38 18.24
N LEU A 250 -6.83 -1.55 18.77
CA LEU A 250 -6.36 -2.84 19.28
C LEU A 250 -7.21 -3.32 20.46
N ARG A 251 -7.64 -2.42 21.36
CA ARG A 251 -8.54 -2.77 22.47
C ARG A 251 -9.90 -3.24 21.99
N ASN A 252 -10.46 -2.60 20.97
CA ASN A 252 -11.72 -3.04 20.36
C ASN A 252 -11.58 -4.45 19.76
N CYS A 253 -10.47 -4.72 19.06
CA CYS A 253 -10.15 -6.07 18.59
C CYS A 253 -9.98 -7.07 19.74
N HIS A 254 -9.29 -6.68 20.81
CA HIS A 254 -9.09 -7.51 21.99
C HIS A 254 -10.44 -7.89 22.63
N SER A 255 -11.35 -6.95 22.77
CA SER A 255 -12.68 -7.19 23.37
C SER A 255 -13.53 -8.13 22.51
N ALA A 256 -13.53 -7.96 21.18
CA ALA A 256 -14.34 -8.74 20.25
C ALA A 256 -13.88 -10.19 20.05
N MET A 257 -12.60 -10.47 20.34
CA MET A 257 -11.94 -11.74 20.07
C MET A 257 -12.16 -12.80 21.18
N GLN A 258 -12.18 -14.07 20.81
CA GLN A 258 -12.19 -15.17 21.80
C GLN A 258 -10.84 -15.31 22.53
N ARG A 259 -10.85 -15.93 23.73
CA ARG A 259 -9.62 -16.22 24.49
C ARG A 259 -8.71 -17.12 23.64
N GLY A 260 -7.41 -16.79 23.58
CA GLY A 260 -6.44 -17.49 22.73
C GLY A 260 -6.45 -17.05 21.27
N GLY A 261 -7.33 -16.13 20.87
CA GLY A 261 -7.31 -15.54 19.54
C GLY A 261 -6.08 -14.65 19.31
N LYS A 262 -5.88 -14.26 18.06
CA LYS A 262 -4.68 -13.53 17.61
C LYS A 262 -5.00 -12.21 16.93
N VAL A 263 -4.18 -11.21 17.17
CA VAL A 263 -4.13 -10.00 16.33
C VAL A 263 -2.88 -10.04 15.46
N LEU A 264 -3.05 -9.71 14.17
CA LEU A 264 -2.01 -9.68 13.16
C LEU A 264 -1.96 -8.26 12.57
N ILE A 265 -0.94 -7.50 12.94
CA ILE A 265 -0.67 -6.18 12.33
C ILE A 265 0.31 -6.40 11.20
N VAL A 266 -0.02 -5.92 10.00
CA VAL A 266 0.79 -6.08 8.79
C VAL A 266 1.22 -4.69 8.31
N ASP A 267 2.32 -4.20 8.89
CA ASP A 267 2.92 -2.89 8.63
C ASP A 267 4.45 -3.03 8.47
N ALA A 268 5.15 -1.93 8.12
CA ALA A 268 6.60 -1.94 8.06
C ALA A 268 7.19 -1.87 9.49
N VAL A 269 7.96 -2.88 9.88
CA VAL A 269 8.63 -2.87 11.19
C VAL A 269 10.03 -2.28 11.03
N ILE A 270 10.24 -1.09 11.59
CA ILE A 270 11.50 -0.36 11.42
C ILE A 270 12.67 -1.11 12.09
N PRO A 271 13.71 -1.50 11.32
CA PRO A 271 14.90 -2.13 11.88
C PRO A 271 15.78 -1.10 12.58
N SER A 272 16.51 -1.54 13.61
CA SER A 272 17.47 -0.70 14.32
C SER A 272 18.68 -0.32 13.46
N GLY A 273 19.39 0.74 13.87
CA GLY A 273 20.61 1.19 13.22
C GLY A 273 20.40 1.75 11.81
N ASN A 274 21.43 1.67 10.97
CA ASN A 274 21.50 2.38 9.69
C ASN A 274 21.20 1.51 8.46
N ALA A 275 20.77 0.27 8.65
CA ALA A 275 20.42 -0.61 7.53
C ALA A 275 19.35 0.05 6.64
N ALA A 276 19.54 -0.04 5.32
CA ALA A 276 18.57 0.46 4.36
C ALA A 276 17.27 -0.35 4.49
N HIS A 277 16.15 0.35 4.64
CA HIS A 277 14.83 -0.26 4.74
C HIS A 277 13.80 0.72 4.18
N PHE A 278 12.91 0.23 3.31
CA PHE A 278 11.90 1.06 2.67
C PHE A 278 11.01 1.77 3.70
N GLY A 279 10.66 1.07 4.79
CA GLY A 279 9.87 1.62 5.90
C GLY A 279 10.41 2.91 6.50
N LYS A 280 11.72 3.18 6.44
CA LYS A 280 12.30 4.43 6.97
C LYS A 280 11.97 5.66 6.11
N LEU A 281 11.80 5.47 4.80
CA LEU A 281 11.32 6.52 3.91
C LEU A 281 9.79 6.59 3.91
N LEU A 282 9.13 5.45 4.07
CA LEU A 282 7.68 5.40 4.27
C LEU A 282 7.27 6.16 5.55
N ASP A 283 8.06 6.12 6.62
CA ASP A 283 7.79 6.92 7.83
C ASP A 283 7.76 8.44 7.55
N LEU A 284 8.60 8.92 6.61
CA LEU A 284 8.55 10.31 6.15
C LEU A 284 7.30 10.59 5.29
N GLU A 285 6.83 9.62 4.52
CA GLU A 285 5.54 9.70 3.82
C GLU A 285 4.41 9.89 4.83
N MET A 286 4.40 9.07 5.89
CA MET A 286 3.37 9.15 6.94
C MET A 286 3.39 10.51 7.62
N LEU A 287 4.58 11.01 7.98
CA LEU A 287 4.76 12.35 8.54
C LEU A 287 4.25 13.46 7.59
N ALA A 288 4.50 13.34 6.28
CA ALA A 288 4.14 14.36 5.32
C ALA A 288 2.65 14.36 4.96
N LEU A 289 2.02 13.18 4.93
CA LEU A 289 0.67 13.00 4.39
C LEU A 289 -0.41 12.86 5.44
N THR A 290 -0.10 12.31 6.60
CA THR A 290 -1.13 11.89 7.57
C THR A 290 -0.95 12.57 8.92
N PRO A 291 -2.05 12.98 9.58
CA PRO A 291 -1.97 13.49 10.94
C PRO A 291 -1.44 12.43 11.92
N ARG A 292 -0.18 12.59 12.35
CA ARG A 292 0.49 11.75 13.36
C ARG A 292 0.65 10.27 13.00
N GLY A 293 0.45 9.89 11.74
CA GLY A 293 0.79 8.56 11.27
C GLY A 293 2.30 8.35 11.35
N ARG A 294 2.70 7.10 11.59
CA ARG A 294 4.10 6.70 11.74
C ARG A 294 4.31 5.20 11.59
N GLU A 295 5.44 4.85 11.02
CA GLU A 295 5.96 3.50 11.13
C GLU A 295 6.57 3.27 12.52
N ARG A 296 6.61 2.00 12.94
CA ARG A 296 7.02 1.64 14.31
C ARG A 296 8.06 0.56 14.32
N THR A 297 8.93 0.62 15.32
CA THR A 297 9.89 -0.43 15.64
C THR A 297 9.19 -1.62 16.29
N ARG A 298 9.89 -2.76 16.34
CA ARG A 298 9.46 -3.93 17.10
C ARG A 298 9.14 -3.61 18.57
N ALA A 299 9.90 -2.69 19.18
CA ALA A 299 9.72 -2.35 20.59
C ALA A 299 8.43 -1.55 20.82
N GLU A 300 8.13 -0.59 19.94
CA GLU A 300 6.91 0.22 19.99
C GLU A 300 5.67 -0.65 19.72
N PHE A 301 5.70 -1.53 18.71
CA PHE A 301 4.59 -2.47 18.48
C PHE A 301 4.33 -3.39 19.68
N ARG A 302 5.39 -3.83 20.37
CA ARG A 302 5.26 -4.62 21.60
C ARG A 302 4.58 -3.80 22.71
N ASP A 303 4.96 -2.54 22.89
CA ASP A 303 4.32 -1.64 23.86
C ASP A 303 2.83 -1.44 23.55
N LEU A 304 2.49 -1.12 22.29
CA LEU A 304 1.10 -0.99 21.85
C LEU A 304 0.27 -2.23 22.18
N LEU A 305 0.76 -3.41 21.80
CA LEU A 305 0.08 -4.68 22.07
C LEU A 305 -0.14 -4.90 23.57
N GLN A 306 0.89 -4.65 24.40
CA GLN A 306 0.79 -4.79 25.85
C GLN A 306 -0.25 -3.84 26.46
N ARG A 307 -0.24 -2.56 26.08
CA ARG A 307 -1.18 -1.54 26.56
C ARG A 307 -2.62 -1.76 26.09
N SER A 308 -2.80 -2.58 25.05
CA SER A 308 -4.10 -3.00 24.53
C SER A 308 -4.58 -4.36 25.05
N GLY A 309 -3.84 -5.01 25.96
CA GLY A 309 -4.22 -6.28 26.57
C GLY A 309 -3.71 -7.53 25.87
N PHE A 310 -2.93 -7.39 24.79
CA PHE A 310 -2.31 -8.52 24.11
C PHE A 310 -0.94 -8.86 24.67
N LYS A 311 -0.61 -10.15 24.66
CA LYS A 311 0.77 -10.61 24.81
C LYS A 311 1.45 -10.59 23.44
N PHE A 312 2.47 -9.75 23.28
CA PHE A 312 3.35 -9.78 22.10
C PHE A 312 3.98 -11.17 21.94
N ARG A 313 3.90 -11.75 20.74
CA ARG A 313 4.45 -13.08 20.44
C ARG A 313 5.71 -13.00 19.60
N ARG A 314 5.64 -12.39 18.42
CA ARG A 314 6.76 -12.30 17.46
C ARG A 314 6.48 -11.29 16.35
N VAL A 315 7.54 -10.98 15.59
CA VAL A 315 7.49 -10.32 14.29
C VAL A 315 7.95 -11.34 13.26
N ILE A 316 7.21 -11.47 12.15
CA ILE A 316 7.44 -12.43 11.08
C ILE A 316 7.69 -11.61 9.80
N PRO A 317 8.91 -11.63 9.25
CA PRO A 317 9.20 -10.90 8.02
C PRO A 317 8.49 -11.52 6.82
N THR A 318 8.21 -10.72 5.80
CA THR A 318 7.75 -11.20 4.49
C THR A 318 8.83 -10.94 3.43
N GLU A 319 8.59 -11.36 2.19
CA GLU A 319 9.46 -11.00 1.05
C GLU A 319 9.31 -9.54 0.61
N THR A 320 8.38 -8.78 1.20
CA THR A 320 8.23 -7.33 0.98
C THR A 320 8.83 -6.53 2.15
N HIS A 321 8.64 -5.22 2.15
CA HIS A 321 9.01 -4.35 3.26
C HIS A 321 8.10 -4.50 4.50
N LEU A 322 7.02 -5.28 4.41
CA LEU A 322 6.09 -5.53 5.50
C LEU A 322 6.49 -6.73 6.34
N SER A 323 6.06 -6.70 7.60
CA SER A 323 6.14 -7.82 8.52
C SER A 323 4.79 -8.05 9.19
N LEU A 324 4.52 -9.27 9.63
CA LEU A 324 3.41 -9.55 10.54
C LEU A 324 3.87 -9.42 11.99
N VAL A 325 3.24 -8.55 12.76
CA VAL A 325 3.35 -8.48 14.21
C VAL A 325 2.22 -9.29 14.82
N GLU A 326 2.56 -10.37 15.52
CA GLU A 326 1.59 -11.28 16.16
C GLU A 326 1.44 -10.96 17.65
N GLY A 327 0.21 -10.64 18.07
CA GLY A 327 -0.23 -10.55 19.46
C GLY A 327 -1.27 -11.61 19.78
N VAL A 328 -1.31 -12.11 21.01
CA VAL A 328 -2.27 -13.14 21.46
C VAL A 328 -3.07 -12.63 22.65
N LYS A 329 -4.39 -12.88 22.63
CA LYS A 329 -5.28 -12.62 23.77
C LYS A 329 -5.07 -13.71 24.83
N VAL A 330 -4.54 -13.31 25.99
CA VAL A 330 -4.21 -14.21 27.13
C VAL A 330 -5.32 -14.29 28.17
#